data_AF-A0A951MN99-F1
#
_entry.id   AF-A0A951MN99-F1
#
_cell.length_a   1.000
_cell.length_b   1.000
_cell.length_c   1.000
_cell.angle_alpha   90.00
_cell.angle_beta   90.00
_cell.angle_gamma   90.00
#
_symmetry.space_group_name_H-M   'P 1'
#
loop_
_entity.id
_entity.type
_entity.pdbx_description
1 polymer ?
#
loop_
_entity_poly.entity_id
_entity_poly.type
_entity_poly.pdbx_seq_one_letter_code
_entity_poly.pdbx_strand_id
1 'polypeptide(L)'
;METLFSLTVLSLPLLARGLAEAVQRRMRRSAWSGHDASESLDAVRGYKIAQLIVGPDDDAWLAGVTSLRYRVDALARCRRRGCVPPGLDCRCGFYAFRDRARAVELLTKLTARHPARSYVLLTADLDGDVLEYEFGYRAQRQRILRIEMQGACTRCLRDGQHTPAVAFASHAQFRGEQLLYERTLSARVALPMGSAPVRSVCGAHLPAEGGRTFDLARLRGVTGTEVTLLPATGLQPPGGAAAA
;
A
#
# COMPACT_ATOMS: atom_id res chain seq x y z
N MET A 1 -39.57 46.49 -19.09
CA MET A 1 -38.13 46.70 -18.87
C MET A 1 -37.72 46.24 -17.46
N GLU A 2 -38.09 45.02 -17.03
CA GLU A 2 -37.82 44.57 -15.64
C GLU A 2 -37.27 43.14 -15.52
N THR A 3 -36.96 42.48 -16.65
CA THR A 3 -36.51 41.07 -16.64
C THR A 3 -35.01 40.86 -16.84
N LEU A 4 -34.22 41.92 -17.04
CA LEU A 4 -32.77 41.81 -17.28
C LEU A 4 -31.89 41.91 -16.02
N PHE A 5 -32.46 42.29 -14.87
CA PHE A 5 -31.68 42.49 -13.63
C PHE A 5 -31.48 41.22 -12.77
N SER A 6 -32.13 40.09 -13.11
CA SER A 6 -32.16 38.91 -12.22
C SER A 6 -31.05 37.88 -12.52
N LEU A 7 -30.46 37.88 -13.72
CA LEU A 7 -29.46 36.87 -14.13
C LEU A 7 -28.00 37.24 -13.79
N THR A 8 -27.71 38.53 -13.60
CA THR A 8 -26.38 39.02 -13.20
C THR A 8 -26.09 38.82 -11.71
N VAL A 9 -27.12 38.85 -10.85
CA VAL A 9 -26.94 38.76 -9.39
C VAL A 9 -26.60 37.33 -8.92
N LEU A 10 -27.01 36.30 -9.67
CA LEU A 10 -26.77 34.88 -9.33
C LEU A 10 -25.48 34.28 -9.93
N SER A 11 -24.93 34.87 -10.99
CA SER A 11 -23.74 34.35 -11.69
C SER A 11 -22.42 34.85 -11.07
N LEU A 12 -22.42 36.06 -10.51
CA LEU A 12 -21.28 36.65 -9.81
C LEU A 12 -20.77 35.83 -8.59
N PRO A 13 -21.60 35.34 -7.66
CA PRO A 13 -21.12 34.57 -6.52
C PRO A 13 -20.55 33.20 -6.90
N LEU A 14 -21.07 32.56 -7.96
CA LEU A 14 -20.56 31.28 -8.45
C LEU A 14 -19.21 31.43 -9.16
N LEU A 15 -19.04 32.49 -9.96
CA LEU A 15 -17.76 32.83 -10.58
C LEU A 15 -16.72 33.25 -9.54
N ALA A 16 -17.12 34.02 -8.52
CA ALA A 16 -16.25 34.40 -7.41
C ALA A 16 -15.78 33.18 -6.61
N ARG A 17 -16.67 32.20 -6.37
CA ARG A 17 -16.32 30.93 -5.71
C ARG A 17 -15.35 30.10 -6.57
N GLY A 18 -15.61 29.99 -7.88
CA GLY A 18 -14.71 29.29 -8.80
C GLY A 18 -13.31 29.92 -8.88
N LEU A 19 -13.24 31.25 -8.88
CA LEU A 19 -11.97 31.99 -8.86
C LEU A 19 -11.25 31.86 -7.52
N ALA A 20 -11.96 31.92 -6.38
CA ALA A 20 -11.37 31.72 -5.06
C ALA A 20 -10.78 30.30 -4.92
N GLU A 21 -11.49 29.27 -5.39
CA GLU A 21 -11.00 27.90 -5.41
C GLU A 21 -9.81 27.72 -6.37
N ALA A 22 -9.79 28.43 -7.50
CA ALA A 22 -8.67 28.38 -8.45
C ALA A 22 -7.42 29.09 -7.89
N VAL A 23 -7.60 30.22 -7.20
CA VAL A 23 -6.53 30.98 -6.53
C VAL A 23 -5.99 30.18 -5.34
N GLN A 24 -6.84 29.57 -4.52
CA GLN A 24 -6.40 28.65 -3.46
C GLN A 24 -5.63 27.45 -4.02
N ARG A 25 -6.08 26.85 -5.13
CA ARG A 25 -5.35 25.76 -5.81
C ARG A 25 -3.98 26.22 -6.34
N ARG A 26 -3.88 27.45 -6.86
CA ARG A 26 -2.61 28.02 -7.35
C ARG A 26 -1.66 28.38 -6.21
N MET A 27 -2.17 28.94 -5.12
CA MET A 27 -1.38 29.25 -3.91
C MET A 27 -0.87 27.98 -3.23
N ARG A 28 -1.69 26.92 -3.13
CA ARG A 28 -1.23 25.60 -2.64
C ARG A 28 -0.13 25.03 -3.54
N ARG A 29 -0.28 25.06 -4.87
CA ARG A 29 0.80 24.60 -5.77
C ARG A 29 2.09 25.41 -5.66
N SER A 30 1.99 26.73 -5.45
CA SER A 30 3.16 27.62 -5.33
C SER A 30 3.87 27.49 -3.98
N ALA A 31 3.15 27.18 -2.90
CA ALA A 31 3.75 26.87 -1.61
C ALA A 31 4.54 25.54 -1.68
N TRP A 32 4.11 24.60 -2.52
CA TRP A 32 4.63 23.22 -2.55
C TRP A 32 5.93 23.04 -3.36
N SER A 33 6.33 24.01 -4.18
CA SER A 33 7.62 23.96 -4.90
C SER A 33 8.84 24.30 -4.03
N GLY A 34 8.63 24.66 -2.75
CA GLY A 34 9.71 24.99 -1.82
C GLY A 34 9.61 24.33 -0.44
N HIS A 35 8.70 23.36 -0.24
CA HIS A 35 8.54 22.72 1.07
C HIS A 35 9.50 21.54 1.23
N ASP A 36 10.34 21.65 2.25
CA ASP A 36 11.22 20.59 2.74
C ASP A 36 10.37 19.39 3.20
N ALA A 37 10.78 18.18 2.83
CA ALA A 37 10.00 16.96 3.00
C ALA A 37 9.81 16.54 4.47
N SER A 38 10.38 17.29 5.42
CA SER A 38 10.31 17.05 6.86
C SER A 38 9.10 17.67 7.57
N GLU A 39 8.37 18.61 6.93
CA GLU A 39 7.25 19.31 7.58
C GLU A 39 5.93 19.14 6.81
N SER A 40 5.22 18.04 7.08
CA SER A 40 3.78 17.92 6.81
C SER A 40 3.07 17.93 8.15
N LEU A 41 2.34 19.02 8.45
CA LEU A 41 1.79 19.28 9.79
C LEU A 41 0.55 18.46 10.16
N ASP A 42 -0.08 17.71 9.24
CA ASP A 42 -1.32 16.96 9.51
C ASP A 42 -1.43 15.61 8.77
N ALA A 43 -0.36 14.80 8.76
CA ALA A 43 -0.45 13.47 8.15
C ALA A 43 -1.42 12.55 8.91
N VAL A 44 -2.36 11.92 8.20
CA VAL A 44 -3.31 10.99 8.80
C VAL A 44 -2.73 9.59 8.80
N ARG A 45 -2.81 8.91 9.95
CA ARG A 45 -2.32 7.54 10.10
C ARG A 45 -3.32 6.53 9.54
N GLY A 46 -2.83 5.59 8.74
CA GLY A 46 -3.63 4.48 8.22
C GLY A 46 -2.87 3.16 8.15
N TYR A 47 -3.63 2.07 7.99
CA TYR A 47 -3.13 0.70 7.93
C TYR A 47 -3.51 0.04 6.61
N LYS A 48 -2.59 -0.64 5.95
CA LYS A 48 -2.90 -1.28 4.65
C LYS A 48 -2.09 -2.55 4.45
N ILE A 49 -2.51 -3.34 3.47
CA ILE A 49 -1.89 -4.62 3.14
C ILE A 49 -1.22 -4.51 1.78
N ALA A 50 0.00 -5.02 1.68
CA ALA A 50 0.75 -5.07 0.45
C ALA A 50 1.59 -6.35 0.37
N GLN A 51 2.15 -6.62 -0.80
CA GLN A 51 3.29 -7.51 -0.95
C GLN A 51 4.56 -6.68 -0.83
N LEU A 52 5.55 -7.18 -0.09
CA LEU A 52 6.92 -6.67 -0.14
C LEU A 52 7.67 -7.42 -1.24
N ILE A 53 8.29 -6.68 -2.15
CA ILE A 53 8.99 -7.23 -3.31
C ILE A 53 10.40 -6.64 -3.29
N VAL A 54 11.40 -7.49 -3.45
CA VAL A 54 12.82 -7.07 -3.52
C VAL A 54 13.39 -7.46 -4.87
N GLY A 55 14.11 -6.54 -5.50
CA GLY A 55 14.77 -6.70 -6.78
C GLY A 55 16.19 -7.26 -6.68
N PRO A 56 16.88 -7.40 -7.82
CA PRO A 56 18.26 -7.89 -7.84
C PRO A 56 19.23 -6.90 -7.18
N ASP A 57 18.98 -5.60 -7.31
CA ASP A 57 19.90 -4.52 -6.91
C ASP A 57 19.61 -3.99 -5.50
N ASP A 58 19.10 -4.87 -4.62
CA ASP A 58 18.69 -4.52 -3.26
C ASP A 58 17.70 -3.34 -3.18
N ASP A 59 16.83 -3.26 -4.18
CA ASP A 59 15.75 -2.29 -4.23
C ASP A 59 14.41 -2.93 -3.84
N ALA A 60 13.60 -2.21 -3.07
CA ALA A 60 12.31 -2.70 -2.60
C ALA A 60 11.12 -1.92 -3.16
N TRP A 61 10.05 -2.66 -3.45
CA TRP A 61 8.74 -2.12 -3.78
C TRP A 61 7.66 -2.77 -2.95
N LEU A 62 6.55 -2.04 -2.89
CA LEU A 62 5.31 -2.50 -2.33
C LEU A 62 4.29 -2.61 -3.46
N ALA A 63 3.49 -3.67 -3.44
CA ALA A 63 2.37 -3.82 -4.35
C ALA A 63 1.10 -4.04 -3.54
N GLY A 64 0.12 -3.14 -3.70
CA GLY A 64 -1.21 -3.34 -3.11
C GLY A 64 -1.94 -4.54 -3.73
N VAL A 65 -3.09 -4.90 -3.16
CA VAL A 65 -3.92 -6.01 -3.67
C VAL A 65 -4.36 -5.81 -5.13
N THR A 66 -4.40 -4.55 -5.60
CA THR A 66 -4.74 -4.15 -6.97
C THR A 66 -3.52 -3.98 -7.90
N SER A 67 -2.34 -4.47 -7.50
CA SER A 67 -1.17 -4.74 -8.35
C SER A 67 -0.37 -3.54 -8.89
N LEU A 68 -0.63 -2.30 -8.46
CA LEU A 68 0.27 -1.19 -8.75
C LEU A 68 1.42 -1.16 -7.75
N ARG A 69 2.65 -1.16 -8.27
CA ARG A 69 3.88 -1.01 -7.45
C ARG A 69 4.12 0.44 -7.05
N TYR A 70 4.67 0.64 -5.87
CA TYR A 70 5.08 1.93 -5.34
C TYR A 70 6.26 1.75 -4.37
N ARG A 71 6.98 2.85 -4.09
CA ARG A 71 8.04 2.90 -3.06
C ARG A 71 7.42 3.22 -1.69
N VAL A 72 8.23 3.17 -0.63
CA VAL A 72 7.80 3.50 0.73
C VAL A 72 7.23 4.91 0.83
N ASP A 73 7.84 5.88 0.15
CA ASP A 73 7.28 7.22 -0.10
C ASP A 73 6.87 7.32 -1.56
N ALA A 74 5.61 7.67 -1.82
CA ALA A 74 5.10 7.74 -3.18
C ALA A 74 3.91 8.70 -3.33
N LEU A 75 3.83 9.31 -4.51
CA LEU A 75 2.67 10.08 -4.98
C LEU A 75 1.79 9.20 -5.88
N ALA A 76 0.48 9.25 -5.66
CA ALA A 76 -0.50 8.53 -6.45
C ALA A 76 -0.59 9.12 -7.85
N ARG A 77 -0.69 8.24 -8.85
CA ARG A 77 -0.77 8.63 -10.26
C ARG A 77 -1.97 7.97 -10.91
N CYS A 78 -2.72 8.75 -11.69
CA CYS A 78 -3.76 8.22 -12.56
C CYS A 78 -3.25 8.17 -14.00
N ARG A 79 -3.65 7.13 -14.74
CA ARG A 79 -3.37 7.03 -16.18
C ARG A 79 -4.33 7.87 -17.02
N ARG A 80 -5.49 8.22 -16.49
CA ARG A 80 -6.49 9.07 -17.17
C ARG A 80 -6.01 10.51 -17.16
N ARG A 81 -5.85 11.10 -18.34
CA ARG A 81 -5.48 12.52 -18.51
C ARG A 81 -6.48 13.42 -17.77
N GLY A 82 -5.98 14.39 -17.03
CA GLY A 82 -6.79 15.33 -16.25
C GLY A 82 -7.35 14.78 -14.92
N CYS A 83 -7.18 13.48 -14.62
CA CYS A 83 -7.56 12.93 -13.32
C CYS A 83 -6.46 13.25 -12.29
N VAL A 84 -6.83 13.94 -11.22
CA VAL A 84 -5.94 14.21 -10.08
C VAL A 84 -6.34 13.26 -8.96
N PRO A 85 -5.47 12.32 -8.53
CA PRO A 85 -5.70 11.51 -7.34
C PRO A 85 -5.57 12.35 -6.07
N PRO A 86 -6.40 12.12 -5.03
CA PRO A 86 -7.60 11.31 -4.98
C PRO A 86 -8.85 12.18 -5.25
N GLY A 87 -9.15 12.49 -6.50
CA GLY A 87 -10.38 13.20 -6.86
C GLY A 87 -11.62 12.35 -6.58
N LEU A 88 -12.77 12.99 -6.37
CA LEU A 88 -14.05 12.29 -6.12
C LEU A 88 -14.39 11.30 -7.25
N ASP A 89 -14.16 11.70 -8.51
CA ASP A 89 -14.35 10.85 -9.69
C ASP A 89 -13.13 9.99 -10.07
N CYS A 90 -12.07 10.03 -9.26
CA CYS A 90 -10.81 9.32 -9.51
C CYS A 90 -10.67 8.15 -8.52
N ARG A 91 -10.66 6.91 -9.00
CA ARG A 91 -10.43 5.72 -8.15
C ARG A 91 -8.97 5.51 -7.75
N CYS A 92 -8.06 6.34 -8.27
CA CYS A 92 -6.64 6.26 -7.94
C CYS A 92 -6.35 6.96 -6.61
N GLY A 93 -5.38 6.45 -5.87
CA GLY A 93 -4.99 6.95 -4.56
C GLY A 93 -4.41 5.83 -3.72
N PHE A 94 -3.82 6.19 -2.58
CA PHE A 94 -3.40 5.21 -1.58
C PHE A 94 -4.54 4.96 -0.61
N TYR A 95 -5.07 3.74 -0.64
CA TYR A 95 -6.09 3.28 0.29
C TYR A 95 -5.44 2.76 1.57
N ALA A 96 -6.01 3.12 2.71
CA ALA A 96 -5.68 2.55 4.00
C ALA A 96 -6.91 2.50 4.90
N PHE A 97 -6.95 1.50 5.79
CA PHE A 97 -7.90 1.42 6.87
C PHE A 97 -7.57 2.45 7.96
N ARG A 98 -8.60 2.99 8.59
CA ARG A 98 -8.46 3.79 9.81
C ARG A 98 -8.07 2.90 10.99
N ASP A 99 -8.73 1.76 11.11
CA ASP A 99 -8.52 0.82 12.19
C ASP A 99 -7.51 -0.29 11.81
N ARG A 100 -6.56 -0.53 12.70
CA ARG A 100 -5.54 -1.57 12.54
C ARG A 100 -6.16 -2.97 12.64
N ALA A 101 -7.12 -3.18 13.54
CA ALA A 101 -7.71 -4.50 13.73
C ALA A 101 -8.43 -4.97 12.45
N ARG A 102 -9.14 -4.08 11.77
CA ARG A 102 -9.73 -4.33 10.45
C ARG A 102 -8.71 -4.70 9.37
N ALA A 103 -7.57 -4.02 9.34
CA ALA A 103 -6.48 -4.35 8.41
C ALA A 103 -5.88 -5.73 8.71
N VAL A 104 -5.69 -6.07 9.99
CA VAL A 104 -5.23 -7.40 10.43
C VAL A 104 -6.24 -8.48 10.06
N GLU A 105 -7.53 -8.25 10.29
CA GLU A 105 -8.61 -9.17 9.91
C GLU A 105 -8.57 -9.48 8.41
N LEU A 106 -8.42 -8.45 7.57
CA LEU A 106 -8.29 -8.63 6.13
C LEU A 106 -6.99 -9.39 5.77
N LEU A 107 -5.86 -9.10 6.44
CA LEU A 107 -4.61 -9.81 6.24
C LEU A 107 -4.76 -11.32 6.53
N THR A 108 -5.41 -11.68 7.64
CA THR A 108 -5.70 -13.07 8.00
C THR A 108 -6.56 -13.73 6.93
N LYS A 109 -7.64 -13.07 6.48
CA LYS A 109 -8.51 -13.58 5.40
C LYS A 109 -7.77 -13.76 4.07
N LEU A 110 -6.93 -12.79 3.69
CA LEU A 110 -6.15 -12.86 2.45
C LEU A 110 -5.09 -13.94 2.49
N THR A 111 -4.44 -14.12 3.65
CA THR A 111 -3.45 -15.19 3.85
C THR A 111 -4.09 -16.57 3.75
N ALA A 112 -5.30 -16.73 4.31
CA ALA A 112 -6.05 -17.98 4.20
C ALA A 112 -6.56 -18.26 2.77
N ARG A 113 -7.07 -17.23 2.06
CA ARG A 113 -7.64 -17.38 0.70
C ARG A 113 -6.59 -17.48 -0.41
N HIS A 114 -5.45 -16.80 -0.23
CA HIS A 114 -4.38 -16.73 -1.22
C HIS A 114 -3.04 -17.06 -0.55
N PRO A 115 -2.86 -18.31 -0.06
CA PRO A 115 -1.69 -18.69 0.73
C PRO A 115 -0.39 -18.67 -0.08
N ALA A 116 -0.48 -18.71 -1.41
CA ALA A 116 0.67 -18.53 -2.27
C ALA A 116 1.03 -17.06 -2.53
N ARG A 117 0.33 -16.09 -1.91
CA ARG A 117 0.74 -14.68 -1.82
C ARG A 117 1.23 -14.38 -0.41
N SER A 118 2.40 -13.73 -0.33
CA SER A 118 2.90 -13.19 0.92
C SER A 118 2.47 -11.74 1.05
N TYR A 119 1.75 -11.45 2.12
CA TYR A 119 1.26 -10.12 2.45
C TYR A 119 1.89 -9.64 3.76
N VAL A 120 2.13 -8.34 3.82
CA VAL A 120 2.64 -7.62 4.98
C VAL A 120 1.61 -6.58 5.41
N LEU A 121 1.56 -6.28 6.72
CA LEU A 121 0.81 -5.15 7.23
C LEU A 121 1.70 -3.92 7.20
N LEU A 122 1.15 -2.82 6.70
CA LEU A 122 1.82 -1.54 6.60
C LEU A 122 1.16 -0.54 7.51
N THR A 123 1.98 0.23 8.23
CA THR A 123 1.57 1.48 8.87
C THR A 123 2.05 2.63 7.98
N ALA A 124 1.13 3.51 7.59
CA ALA A 124 1.40 4.61 6.65
C ALA A 124 0.94 5.95 7.22
N ASP A 125 1.77 6.97 7.02
CA ASP A 125 1.33 8.36 7.01
C ASP A 125 0.72 8.66 5.63
N LEU A 126 -0.40 9.36 5.62
CA LEU A 126 -1.14 9.76 4.43
C LEU A 126 -1.28 11.28 4.41
N ASP A 127 -0.89 11.91 3.29
CA ASP A 127 -0.83 13.36 3.16
C ASP A 127 -1.22 13.83 1.73
N GLY A 128 -1.21 15.16 1.57
CA GLY A 128 -1.79 15.86 0.42
C GLY A 128 -3.31 15.93 0.52
N ASP A 129 -3.99 15.76 -0.61
CA ASP A 129 -5.43 15.60 -0.61
C ASP A 129 -5.79 14.22 -0.02
N VAL A 130 -6.59 14.18 1.04
CA VAL A 130 -7.05 12.96 1.70
C VAL A 130 -8.57 12.93 1.72
N LEU A 131 -9.16 11.87 1.17
CA LEU A 131 -10.59 11.60 1.27
C LEU A 131 -10.84 10.56 2.34
N GLU A 132 -11.81 10.82 3.22
CA GLU A 132 -12.33 9.82 4.14
C GLU A 132 -13.45 9.01 3.48
N TYR A 133 -13.53 7.73 3.82
CA TYR A 133 -14.65 6.85 3.49
C TYR A 133 -14.92 5.88 4.65
N GLU A 134 -15.99 5.10 4.54
CA GLU A 134 -16.53 4.23 5.61
C GLU A 134 -15.47 3.48 6.44
N PHE A 135 -14.46 2.89 5.78
CA PHE A 135 -13.45 2.08 6.44
C PHE A 135 -12.05 2.74 6.58
N GLY A 136 -11.87 3.96 6.09
CA GLY A 136 -10.56 4.62 6.16
C GLY A 136 -10.37 5.78 5.21
N TYR A 137 -9.25 5.77 4.50
CA TYR A 137 -8.70 6.93 3.81
C TYR A 137 -8.22 6.59 2.40
N ARG A 138 -8.39 7.53 1.47
CA ARG A 138 -7.79 7.52 0.14
C ARG A 138 -6.98 8.80 -0.04
N ALA A 139 -5.66 8.67 -0.10
CA ALA A 139 -4.75 9.81 -0.10
C ALA A 139 -3.99 9.99 -1.40
N GLN A 140 -3.53 11.22 -1.61
CA GLN A 140 -2.67 11.61 -2.73
C GLN A 140 -1.27 11.04 -2.58
N ARG A 141 -0.69 11.13 -1.39
CA ARG A 141 0.66 10.65 -1.09
C ARG A 141 0.61 9.73 0.13
N GLN A 142 1.59 8.86 0.23
CA GLN A 142 1.83 8.06 1.41
C GLN A 142 3.32 8.05 1.76
N ARG A 143 3.63 7.86 3.04
CA ARG A 143 4.93 7.41 3.53
C ARG A 143 4.74 6.20 4.44
N ILE A 144 5.35 5.07 4.10
CA ILE A 144 5.34 3.88 4.94
C ILE A 144 6.33 4.06 6.07
N LEU A 145 5.83 3.86 7.29
CA LEU A 145 6.60 4.01 8.52
C LEU A 145 7.03 2.68 9.10
N ARG A 146 6.20 1.65 8.90
CA ARG A 146 6.45 0.30 9.40
C ARG A 146 5.90 -0.76 8.47
N ILE A 147 6.69 -1.80 8.26
CA ILE A 147 6.33 -3.05 7.60
C ILE A 147 6.36 -4.16 8.64
N GLU A 148 5.21 -4.78 8.89
CA GLU A 148 5.09 -5.91 9.80
C GLU A 148 5.04 -7.22 8.99
N MET A 149 6.06 -8.04 9.17
CA MET A 149 6.25 -9.33 8.50
C MET A 149 5.63 -10.47 9.31
N GLN A 150 5.17 -11.53 8.66
CA GLN A 150 4.67 -12.69 9.38
C GLN A 150 5.79 -13.37 10.21
N GLY A 151 5.54 -13.62 11.49
CA GLY A 151 6.48 -14.35 12.37
C GLY A 151 6.48 -15.87 12.18
N ALA A 152 5.60 -16.38 11.31
CA ALA A 152 5.47 -17.80 10.99
C ALA A 152 5.73 -18.04 9.51
N CYS A 153 6.15 -19.26 9.18
CA CYS A 153 6.37 -19.71 7.82
C CYS A 153 5.06 -19.66 7.03
N THR A 154 5.00 -18.84 5.98
CA THR A 154 3.81 -18.69 5.14
C THR A 154 3.39 -20.00 4.47
N ARG A 155 4.37 -20.88 4.17
CA ARG A 155 4.08 -22.20 3.59
C ARG A 155 3.50 -23.16 4.62
N CYS A 156 4.03 -23.22 5.84
CA CYS A 156 3.43 -24.04 6.91
C CYS A 156 2.02 -23.55 7.27
N LEU A 157 1.79 -22.22 7.30
CA LEU A 157 0.47 -21.66 7.58
C LEU A 157 -0.58 -22.10 6.55
N ARG A 158 -0.19 -22.29 5.28
CA ARG A 158 -1.07 -22.86 4.24
C ARG A 158 -1.55 -24.25 4.60
N ASP A 159 -0.69 -25.03 5.24
CA ASP A 159 -0.95 -26.41 5.64
C ASP A 159 -1.59 -26.49 7.04
N GLY A 160 -2.04 -25.35 7.60
CA GLY A 160 -2.63 -25.26 8.93
C GLY A 160 -1.61 -25.34 10.08
N GLN A 161 -0.31 -25.30 9.77
CA GLN A 161 0.75 -25.42 10.76
C GLN A 161 1.35 -24.06 11.14
N HIS A 162 1.58 -23.86 12.43
CA HIS A 162 2.19 -22.64 12.94
C HIS A 162 3.68 -22.84 13.25
N THR A 163 4.50 -22.93 12.21
CA THR A 163 5.96 -23.07 12.33
C THR A 163 6.63 -21.70 12.33
N PRO A 164 7.48 -21.35 13.32
CA PRO A 164 8.20 -20.07 13.34
C PRO A 164 9.02 -19.84 12.06
N ALA A 165 9.03 -18.60 11.59
CA ALA A 165 9.93 -18.19 10.52
C ALA A 165 11.35 -18.02 11.08
N VAL A 166 12.33 -18.56 10.38
CA VAL A 166 13.76 -18.42 10.70
C VAL A 166 14.47 -17.44 9.76
N ALA A 167 13.85 -17.14 8.61
CA ALA A 167 14.36 -16.19 7.64
C ALA A 167 13.23 -15.57 6.82
N PHE A 168 13.54 -14.47 6.14
CA PHE A 168 12.73 -13.96 5.04
C PHE A 168 13.42 -14.27 3.73
N ALA A 169 12.71 -14.86 2.78
CA ALA A 169 13.29 -15.27 1.51
C ALA A 169 12.59 -14.58 0.33
N SER A 170 13.37 -14.22 -0.68
CA SER A 170 12.90 -13.82 -2.00
C SER A 170 13.40 -14.85 -3.02
N HIS A 171 12.50 -15.41 -3.84
CA HIS A 171 12.82 -16.47 -4.78
C HIS A 171 11.94 -16.37 -6.04
N ALA A 172 12.50 -16.69 -7.22
CA ALA A 172 11.78 -16.57 -8.49
C ALA A 172 10.50 -17.42 -8.54
N GLN A 173 10.49 -18.60 -7.90
CA GLN A 173 9.29 -19.44 -7.82
C GLN A 173 8.16 -18.81 -6.98
N PHE A 174 8.48 -17.83 -6.12
CA PHE A 174 7.46 -17.11 -5.37
C PHE A 174 6.60 -16.19 -6.25
N ARG A 175 6.99 -15.99 -7.52
CA ARG A 175 6.24 -15.23 -8.54
C ARG A 175 4.94 -15.92 -9.01
N GLY A 176 4.72 -17.19 -8.66
CA GLY A 176 3.67 -18.06 -9.21
C GLY A 176 2.22 -17.57 -9.16
N GLU A 177 1.89 -16.49 -8.44
CA GLU A 177 0.52 -15.94 -8.39
C GLU A 177 0.41 -14.43 -8.71
N GLN A 178 1.52 -13.78 -9.06
CA GLN A 178 1.49 -12.44 -9.67
C GLN A 178 1.09 -12.50 -11.16
N LEU A 179 1.21 -13.68 -11.77
CA LEU A 179 1.09 -13.92 -13.21
C LEU A 179 -0.34 -13.90 -13.79
N LEU A 180 -1.39 -13.72 -12.98
CA LEU A 180 -2.74 -13.54 -13.52
C LEU A 180 -3.00 -12.12 -14.05
N TYR A 181 -2.22 -11.11 -13.62
CA TYR A 181 -2.37 -9.73 -14.10
C TYR A 181 -1.26 -9.27 -15.07
N GLU A 182 -0.11 -9.95 -15.12
CA GLU A 182 0.92 -9.66 -16.13
C GLU A 182 0.49 -10.11 -17.55
N ARG A 183 -0.39 -11.12 -17.66
CA ARG A 183 -0.94 -11.56 -18.96
C ARG A 183 -1.94 -10.57 -19.57
N THR A 184 -2.45 -9.58 -18.83
CA THR A 184 -3.55 -8.70 -19.25
C THR A 184 -3.19 -7.22 -19.35
N LEU A 185 -1.99 -6.91 -19.87
CA LEU A 185 -1.58 -5.59 -20.39
C LEU A 185 -0.89 -4.64 -19.38
N SER A 186 0.44 -4.53 -19.48
CA SER A 186 1.23 -3.28 -19.55
C SER A 186 2.68 -3.51 -19.11
N ALA A 187 3.64 -3.52 -20.05
CA ALA A 187 5.08 -3.67 -19.78
C ALA A 187 5.67 -2.67 -18.76
N ARG A 188 5.01 -1.54 -18.49
CA ARG A 188 5.45 -0.53 -17.50
C ARG A 188 5.19 -0.92 -16.03
N VAL A 189 4.40 -1.95 -15.78
CA VAL A 189 4.09 -2.48 -14.42
C VAL A 189 4.94 -3.72 -14.09
N ALA A 190 5.61 -4.31 -15.09
CA ALA A 190 6.47 -5.46 -14.88
C ALA A 190 7.55 -5.15 -13.85
N LEU A 191 7.70 -6.03 -12.86
CA LEU A 191 8.82 -5.98 -11.94
C LEU A 191 10.13 -6.13 -12.72
N PRO A 192 11.23 -5.49 -12.29
CA PRO A 192 12.53 -5.79 -12.87
C PRO A 192 12.79 -7.30 -12.86
N MET A 193 13.48 -7.78 -13.90
CA MET A 193 13.92 -9.17 -13.93
C MET A 193 14.70 -9.48 -12.65
N GLY A 194 14.48 -10.66 -12.07
CA GLY A 194 15.07 -11.04 -10.78
C GLY A 194 14.30 -10.59 -9.52
N SER A 195 13.36 -9.65 -9.61
CA SER A 195 12.55 -9.27 -8.45
C SER A 195 11.65 -10.39 -7.94
N ALA A 196 11.45 -10.53 -6.65
CA ALA A 196 10.51 -11.51 -6.13
C ALA A 196 9.89 -11.05 -4.81
N PRO A 197 8.66 -11.53 -4.51
CA PRO A 197 8.04 -11.22 -3.24
C PRO A 197 8.81 -11.88 -2.09
N VAL A 198 8.93 -11.17 -0.99
CA VAL A 198 9.55 -11.65 0.24
C VAL A 198 8.53 -12.47 1.05
N ARG A 199 8.95 -13.64 1.53
CA ARG A 199 8.13 -14.55 2.34
C ARG A 199 8.85 -14.91 3.63
N SER A 200 8.09 -15.06 4.70
CA SER A 200 8.57 -15.66 5.94
C SER A 200 8.66 -17.18 5.78
N VAL A 201 9.82 -17.77 6.05
CA VAL A 201 10.10 -19.20 5.84
C VAL A 201 10.76 -19.86 7.05
N CYS A 202 10.42 -21.11 7.32
CA CYS A 202 11.13 -21.96 8.29
C CYS A 202 12.33 -22.65 7.61
N GLY A 203 13.18 -23.32 8.38
CA GLY A 203 14.38 -24.00 7.86
C GLY A 203 14.07 -25.02 6.76
N ALA A 204 12.98 -25.79 6.90
CA ALA A 204 12.53 -26.77 5.91
C ALA A 204 12.02 -26.14 4.60
N HIS A 205 11.65 -24.86 4.62
CA HIS A 205 11.12 -24.13 3.47
C HIS A 205 12.04 -23.02 2.98
N LEU A 206 13.28 -22.98 3.47
CA LEU A 206 14.31 -22.12 2.92
C LEU A 206 14.67 -22.61 1.51
N PRO A 207 14.69 -21.73 0.50
CA PRO A 207 15.12 -22.13 -0.84
C PRO A 207 16.55 -22.67 -0.80
N ALA A 208 16.76 -23.88 -1.34
CA ALA A 208 18.08 -24.50 -1.36
C ALA A 208 19.07 -23.77 -2.29
N GLU A 209 18.57 -23.22 -3.40
CA GLU A 209 19.36 -22.51 -4.41
C GLU A 209 18.59 -21.31 -4.99
N GLY A 210 19.30 -20.32 -5.54
CA GLY A 210 18.71 -19.20 -6.30
C GLY A 210 17.86 -18.22 -5.48
N GLY A 211 17.75 -18.42 -4.16
CA GLY A 211 17.00 -17.57 -3.23
C GLY A 211 17.88 -16.57 -2.52
N ARG A 212 17.32 -15.39 -2.26
CA ARG A 212 17.94 -14.37 -1.41
C ARG A 212 17.31 -14.46 -0.03
N THR A 213 18.13 -14.50 1.01
CA THR A 213 17.67 -14.50 2.40
C THR A 213 17.94 -13.14 3.04
N PHE A 214 17.05 -12.77 3.96
CA PHE A 214 17.08 -11.51 4.68
C PHE A 214 16.73 -11.77 6.14
N ASP A 215 17.37 -11.04 7.03
CA ASP A 215 16.88 -10.79 8.38
C ASP A 215 16.12 -9.44 8.40
N LEU A 216 15.57 -9.07 9.56
CA LEU A 216 14.85 -7.80 9.72
C LEU A 216 15.74 -6.58 9.48
N ALA A 217 17.03 -6.65 9.85
CA ALA A 217 17.96 -5.52 9.71
C ALA A 217 18.27 -5.24 8.23
N ARG A 218 18.52 -6.29 7.44
CA ARG A 218 18.71 -6.19 5.99
C ARG A 218 17.45 -5.69 5.30
N LEU A 219 16.27 -6.19 5.69
CA LEU A 219 15.01 -5.67 5.15
C LEU A 219 14.82 -4.19 5.47
N ARG A 220 15.16 -3.74 6.67
CA ARG A 220 15.15 -2.32 7.03
C ARG A 220 16.08 -1.49 6.15
N GLY A 221 17.30 -1.98 5.90
CA GLY A 221 18.26 -1.31 5.01
C GLY A 221 17.74 -1.18 3.57
N VAL A 222 17.19 -2.27 3.02
CA VAL A 222 16.68 -2.34 1.64
C VAL A 222 15.38 -1.54 1.45
N THR A 223 14.52 -1.49 2.47
CA THR A 223 13.24 -0.77 2.38
C THR A 223 13.34 0.70 2.78
N GLY A 224 14.34 1.07 3.58
CA GLY A 224 14.48 2.42 4.13
C GLY A 224 13.39 2.79 5.14
N THR A 225 12.74 1.80 5.76
CA THR A 225 11.68 2.01 6.77
C THR A 225 11.72 0.94 7.86
N GLU A 226 10.98 1.13 8.95
CA GLU A 226 10.96 0.17 10.05
C GLU A 226 10.40 -1.18 9.58
N VAL A 227 11.05 -2.29 9.96
CA VAL A 227 10.58 -3.65 9.68
C VAL A 227 10.57 -4.43 10.99
N THR A 228 9.42 -5.00 11.31
CA THR A 228 9.17 -5.76 12.55
C THR A 228 8.39 -7.05 12.25
N LEU A 229 8.22 -7.91 13.25
CA LEU A 229 7.30 -9.03 13.17
C LEU A 229 5.88 -8.59 13.54
N LEU A 230 4.90 -9.16 12.85
CA LEU A 230 3.50 -9.10 13.24
C LEU A 230 3.32 -9.99 14.48
N PRO A 231 2.66 -9.49 15.54
CA PRO A 231 2.40 -10.28 16.74
C PRO A 231 1.59 -11.55 16.43
N ALA A 232 1.96 -12.68 17.03
CA ALA A 232 1.29 -13.98 16.80
C ALA A 232 -0.22 -13.95 17.11
N THR A 233 -0.65 -13.12 18.05
CA THR A 233 -2.05 -12.91 18.43
C THR A 233 -2.91 -12.28 17.33
N GLY A 234 -2.32 -11.74 16.25
CA GLY A 234 -3.05 -11.11 15.15
C GLY A 234 -3.59 -12.07 14.08
N LEU A 235 -3.18 -13.34 14.06
CA LEU A 235 -3.45 -14.25 12.93
C LEU A 235 -4.32 -15.46 13.28
N GLN A 236 -4.82 -15.56 14.51
CA GLN A 236 -5.72 -16.66 14.84
C GLN A 236 -6.96 -16.59 13.94
N PRO A 237 -7.28 -17.65 13.19
CA PRO A 237 -8.50 -17.68 12.41
C PRO A 237 -9.70 -17.56 13.36
N PRO A 238 -10.72 -16.77 13.01
CA PRO A 238 -11.95 -16.75 13.79
C PRO A 238 -12.62 -18.12 13.66
N GLY A 239 -12.57 -18.93 14.72
CA GLY A 239 -13.30 -20.20 14.78
C GLY A 239 -12.45 -21.47 14.78
N GLY A 240 -11.34 -21.51 15.53
CA GLY A 240 -10.82 -22.79 16.03
C GLY A 240 -11.80 -23.40 17.04
N ALA A 241 -12.94 -23.91 16.57
CA ALA A 241 -13.68 -24.92 17.30
C ALA A 241 -12.76 -26.14 17.38
N ALA A 242 -12.35 -26.48 18.60
CA ALA A 242 -11.69 -27.76 18.86
C ALA A 242 -12.60 -28.86 18.31
N ALA A 243 -12.13 -29.58 17.30
CA ALA A 243 -12.72 -30.87 16.97
C ALA A 243 -12.49 -31.77 18.20
N ALA A 244 -13.55 -31.97 18.97
CA ALA A 244 -13.66 -33.02 19.97
C ALA A 244 -14.03 -34.34 19.28
#